data_AF-A0A3A6GAY2-F1
#
_entry.id   AF-A0A3A6GAY2-F1
#
_cell.length_a   1.000
_cell.length_b   1.000
_cell.length_c   1.000
_cell.angle_alpha   90.00
_cell.angle_beta   90.00
_cell.angle_gamma   90.00
#
_symmetry.space_group_name_H-M   'P 1'
#
loop_
_entity.id
_entity.type
_entity.pdbx_description
1 polymer ?
#
loop_
_entity_poly.entity_id
_entity_poly.type
_entity_poly.pdbx_seq_one_letter_code
_entity_poly.pdbx_strand_id
1 'polypeptide(L)'
;METKAKFLTTKQMTLIALMTALTCILGPLSIPLPFSPVPISFTNLVLYFSVFVLGTKFSTISYIVYLLIGLVGLPVFSGFSGGPAKVAGPTGGYLVGFVFLTVIAGFFVEHFKGKLSFAVLGMVLGTIVCYLFGTIWLSMQLNIGFVAGLGVGVFPYIPGDLVKIAIACIIGPKIRRAVVR
;
A
#
# COMPACT_ATOMS: atom_id res chain seq x y z
N MET A 1 -17.86 -20.67 31.42
CA MET A 1 -16.50 -20.30 31.00
C MET A 1 -16.56 -19.78 29.58
N GLU A 2 -16.73 -18.47 29.41
CA GLU A 2 -16.68 -17.82 28.10
C GLU A 2 -15.27 -17.95 27.53
N THR A 3 -15.16 -18.57 26.36
CA THR A 3 -13.92 -18.64 25.60
C THR A 3 -13.56 -17.22 25.17
N LYS A 4 -12.68 -16.54 25.91
CA LYS A 4 -12.11 -15.25 25.48
C LYS A 4 -11.56 -15.43 24.05
N ALA A 5 -12.20 -14.77 23.09
CA ALA A 5 -11.73 -14.72 21.72
C ALA A 5 -10.25 -14.30 21.72
N LYS A 6 -9.36 -15.15 21.18
CA LYS A 6 -7.92 -14.86 21.16
C LYS A 6 -7.67 -13.56 20.41
N PHE A 7 -7.29 -12.52 21.15
CA PHE A 7 -6.91 -11.21 20.66
C PHE A 7 -5.49 -11.33 20.06
N LEU A 8 -5.37 -11.68 18.77
CA LEU A 8 -4.12 -11.88 18.01
C LEU A 8 -3.18 -13.01 18.53
N THR A 9 -2.72 -13.88 17.64
CA THR A 9 -1.67 -14.86 17.98
C THR A 9 -0.28 -14.23 17.88
N THR A 10 0.72 -14.76 18.59
CA THR A 10 2.12 -14.32 18.47
C THR A 10 2.60 -14.35 17.02
N LYS A 11 2.27 -15.41 16.28
CA LYS A 11 2.57 -15.53 14.85
C LYS A 11 1.98 -14.37 14.05
N GLN A 12 0.73 -14.00 14.29
CA GLN A 12 0.08 -12.87 13.61
C GLN A 12 0.78 -11.54 13.96
N MET A 13 1.08 -11.29 15.23
CA MET A 13 1.79 -10.08 15.65
C MET A 13 3.16 -9.97 14.98
N THR A 14 3.93 -11.05 14.95
CA THR A 14 5.25 -11.07 14.30
C THR A 14 5.14 -10.81 12.80
N LEU A 15 4.18 -11.41 12.10
CA LEU A 15 4.01 -11.19 10.66
C LEU A 15 3.55 -9.77 10.33
N ILE A 16 2.68 -9.18 11.15
CA ILE A 16 2.27 -7.78 11.01
C ILE A 16 3.49 -6.87 11.17
N ALA A 17 4.25 -7.05 12.26
CA ALA A 17 5.45 -6.27 12.53
C ALA A 17 6.49 -6.41 11.42
N LEU A 18 6.69 -7.62 10.88
CA LEU A 18 7.60 -7.90 9.79
C LEU A 18 7.20 -7.15 8.50
N MET A 19 5.93 -7.24 8.09
CA MET A 19 5.47 -6.53 6.90
C MET A 19 5.50 -5.02 7.09
N THR A 20 5.20 -4.52 8.29
CA THR A 20 5.36 -3.10 8.63
C THR A 20 6.81 -2.66 8.50
N ALA A 21 7.75 -3.43 9.06
CA ALA A 21 9.19 -3.14 8.96
C ALA A 21 9.67 -3.16 7.50
N LEU A 22 9.24 -4.13 6.69
CA LEU A 22 9.53 -4.17 5.26
C LEU A 22 8.99 -2.92 4.54
N THR A 23 7.79 -2.46 4.92
CA THR A 23 7.22 -1.23 4.37
C THR A 23 8.03 -0.01 4.80
N CYS A 24 8.53 0.05 6.04
CA CYS A 24 9.41 1.12 6.52
C CYS A 24 10.78 1.14 5.83
N ILE A 25 11.31 -0.02 5.43
CA ILE A 25 12.61 -0.13 4.76
C ILE A 25 12.49 0.23 3.28
N LEU A 26 11.48 -0.29 2.59
CA LEU A 26 11.32 -0.12 1.14
C LEU A 26 10.51 1.11 0.77
N GLY A 27 9.60 1.58 1.63
CA GLY A 27 8.77 2.75 1.37
C GLY A 27 9.55 4.04 1.05
N PRO A 28 10.63 4.37 1.78
CA PRO A 28 11.50 5.50 1.49
C PRO A 28 12.20 5.41 0.15
N LEU A 29 12.50 4.19 -0.31
CA LEU A 29 13.13 3.95 -1.61
C LEU A 29 12.14 4.36 -2.70
N SER A 30 12.41 5.50 -3.32
CA SER A 30 11.53 6.07 -4.32
C SER A 30 12.29 6.92 -5.32
N ILE A 31 11.81 6.95 -6.55
CA ILE A 31 12.41 7.71 -7.65
C ILE A 31 11.59 9.00 -7.84
N PRO A 32 12.15 10.19 -7.59
CA PRO A 32 11.46 11.44 -7.85
C PRO A 32 11.27 11.63 -9.36
N LEU A 33 10.15 12.23 -9.75
CA LEU A 33 9.88 12.61 -11.14
C LEU A 33 10.00 14.13 -11.27
N PRO A 34 10.72 14.66 -12.27
CA PRO A 34 10.97 16.10 -12.37
C PRO A 34 9.70 16.92 -12.65
N PHE A 35 8.65 16.28 -13.15
CA PHE A 35 7.37 16.90 -13.54
C PHE A 35 6.20 16.55 -12.59
N SER A 36 6.45 15.83 -11.50
CA SER A 36 5.41 15.47 -10.53
C SER A 36 5.92 15.50 -9.09
N PRO A 37 5.13 16.04 -8.13
CA PRO A 37 5.48 15.99 -6.72
C PRO A 37 5.34 14.59 -6.11
N VAL A 38 4.75 13.63 -6.82
CA VAL A 38 4.56 12.26 -6.35
C VAL A 38 5.75 11.41 -6.82
N PRO A 39 6.54 10.78 -5.94
CA PRO A 39 7.63 9.92 -6.38
C PRO A 39 7.13 8.50 -6.71
N ILE A 40 7.83 7.80 -7.60
CA ILE A 40 7.59 6.37 -7.82
C ILE A 40 8.17 5.62 -6.61
N SER A 41 7.33 5.15 -5.70
CA SER A 41 7.74 4.44 -4.48
C SER A 41 7.55 2.93 -4.58
N PHE A 42 8.31 2.18 -3.76
CA PHE A 42 8.12 0.75 -3.53
C PHE A 42 7.09 0.42 -2.44
N THR A 43 6.48 1.41 -1.77
CA THR A 43 5.45 1.16 -0.73
C THR A 43 4.35 0.22 -1.24
N ASN A 44 3.76 0.51 -2.40
CA ASN A 44 2.66 -0.28 -2.95
C ASN A 44 3.05 -1.71 -3.32
N LEU A 45 4.30 -1.94 -3.77
CA LEU A 45 4.83 -3.29 -3.97
C LEU A 45 4.78 -4.11 -2.67
N VAL A 46 5.19 -3.51 -1.54
CA VAL A 46 5.12 -4.18 -0.24
C VAL A 46 3.68 -4.44 0.15
N LEU A 47 2.74 -3.52 -0.10
CA LEU A 47 1.32 -3.74 0.20
C LEU A 47 0.73 -4.91 -0.59
N TYR A 48 1.11 -5.07 -1.87
CA TYR A 48 0.70 -6.23 -2.66
C TYR A 48 1.24 -7.54 -2.09
N PHE A 49 2.46 -7.57 -1.56
CA PHE A 49 2.96 -8.73 -0.83
C PHE A 49 2.24 -8.93 0.51
N SER A 50 1.97 -7.85 1.24
CA SER A 50 1.28 -7.87 2.53
C SER A 50 -0.09 -8.52 2.40
N VAL A 51 -0.86 -8.23 1.36
CA VAL A 51 -2.18 -8.85 1.18
C VAL A 51 -2.09 -10.36 0.91
N PHE A 52 -1.03 -10.84 0.25
CA PHE A 52 -0.79 -12.28 0.08
C PHE A 52 -0.41 -12.98 1.39
N VAL A 53 0.42 -12.33 2.22
CA VAL A 53 0.94 -12.93 3.46
C VAL A 53 -0.08 -12.84 4.61
N LEU A 54 -0.70 -11.68 4.76
CA LEU A 54 -1.50 -11.31 5.94
C LEU A 54 -3.03 -11.36 5.68
N GLY A 55 -3.47 -11.39 4.43
CA GLY A 55 -4.89 -11.23 4.09
C GLY A 55 -5.40 -9.82 4.38
N THR A 56 -6.71 -9.61 4.34
CA THR A 56 -7.34 -8.28 4.34
C THR A 56 -7.11 -7.52 5.65
N LYS A 57 -7.50 -8.14 6.77
CA LYS A 57 -7.52 -7.48 8.08
C LYS A 57 -6.10 -7.12 8.54
N PHE A 58 -5.18 -8.08 8.49
CA PHE A 58 -3.85 -7.90 9.06
C PHE A 58 -2.90 -7.10 8.14
N SER A 59 -3.07 -7.14 6.81
CA SER A 59 -2.33 -6.23 5.92
C SER A 59 -2.74 -4.78 6.12
N THR A 60 -4.03 -4.52 6.32
CA THR A 60 -4.55 -3.19 6.62
C THR A 60 -4.03 -2.69 7.97
N ILE A 61 -4.04 -3.53 9.01
CA ILE A 61 -3.42 -3.19 10.31
C ILE A 61 -1.93 -2.89 10.13
N SER A 62 -1.18 -3.73 9.41
CA SER A 62 0.25 -3.53 9.15
C SER A 62 0.52 -2.18 8.47
N TYR A 63 -0.31 -1.82 7.49
CA TYR A 63 -0.20 -0.53 6.81
C TYR A 63 -0.58 0.66 7.69
N ILE A 64 -1.61 0.54 8.53
CA ILE A 64 -1.97 1.57 9.51
C ILE A 64 -0.82 1.80 10.50
N VAL A 65 -0.17 0.74 10.99
CA VAL A 65 1.00 0.88 11.87
C VAL A 65 2.13 1.60 11.14
N TYR A 66 2.41 1.27 9.88
CA TYR A 66 3.38 1.99 9.05
C TYR A 66 3.03 3.49 8.92
N LEU A 67 1.75 3.80 8.66
CA LEU A 67 1.28 5.19 8.58
C LEU A 67 1.48 5.93 9.90
N LEU A 68 1.17 5.31 11.03
CA LEU A 68 1.37 5.91 12.36
C LEU A 68 2.85 6.15 12.66
N ILE A 69 3.73 5.20 12.32
CA ILE A 69 5.18 5.36 12.46
C ILE A 69 5.67 6.58 11.67
N GLY A 70 5.26 6.70 10.41
CA GLY A 70 5.61 7.86 9.59
C GLY A 70 4.97 9.15 10.10
N LEU A 71 3.73 9.12 10.60
CA LEU A 71 3.03 10.27 11.14
C LEU A 71 3.75 10.87 12.36
N VAL A 72 4.32 10.03 13.23
CA VAL A 72 5.12 10.48 14.40
C VAL A 72 6.43 11.16 13.99
N GLY A 73 6.88 11.00 12.74
CA GLY A 73 8.02 11.75 12.19
C GLY A 73 9.16 10.88 11.68
N LEU A 74 9.08 9.55 11.80
CA LEU A 74 10.14 8.69 11.28
C LEU A 74 10.20 8.79 9.74
N PRO A 75 11.40 8.79 9.14
CA PRO A 75 11.61 8.98 7.70
C PRO A 75 11.28 7.70 6.89
N VAL A 76 10.08 7.16 7.08
CA VAL A 76 9.62 5.89 6.49
C VAL A 76 8.78 6.08 5.22
N PHE A 77 8.34 7.31 4.93
CA PHE A 77 7.65 7.63 3.69
C PHE A 77 8.63 7.90 2.56
N SER A 78 8.13 7.83 1.32
CA SER A 78 8.89 8.04 0.08
C SER A 78 9.84 9.23 0.16
N GLY A 79 11.09 9.04 -0.26
CA GLY A 79 12.13 10.07 -0.22
C GLY A 79 12.66 10.32 1.18
N PHE A 80 12.68 9.29 2.04
CA PHE A 80 13.12 9.37 3.44
C PHE A 80 12.45 10.51 4.20
N SER A 81 11.14 10.65 4.00
CA SER A 81 10.32 11.70 4.62
C SER A 81 9.39 11.14 5.69
N GLY A 82 8.89 12.02 6.57
CA GLY A 82 8.00 11.66 7.66
C GLY A 82 7.27 12.89 8.21
N GLY A 83 6.40 12.64 9.17
CA GLY A 83 5.68 13.64 9.95
C GLY A 83 4.32 14.05 9.35
N PRO A 84 3.54 14.82 10.12
CA PRO A 84 2.20 15.25 9.69
C PRO A 84 2.23 16.12 8.43
N ALA A 85 3.29 16.92 8.25
CA ALA A 85 3.46 17.75 7.05
C ALA A 85 3.53 16.91 5.76
N LYS A 86 4.13 15.72 5.80
CA LYS A 86 4.18 14.82 4.64
C LYS A 86 2.80 14.25 4.30
N VAL A 87 2.00 13.95 5.33
CA VAL A 87 0.62 13.46 5.17
C VAL A 87 -0.32 14.58 4.72
N ALA A 88 -0.13 15.80 5.20
CA ALA A 88 -0.88 16.97 4.76
C ALA A 88 -0.47 17.47 3.36
N GLY A 89 0.69 17.05 2.86
CA GLY A 89 1.24 17.50 1.59
C GLY A 89 0.61 16.83 0.35
N PRO A 90 1.20 17.04 -0.85
CA PRO A 90 0.64 16.61 -2.13
C PRO A 90 0.41 15.09 -2.26
N THR A 91 1.18 14.29 -1.53
CA THR A 91 1.09 12.82 -1.55
C THR A 91 0.10 12.24 -0.52
N GLY A 92 -0.52 13.08 0.31
CA GLY A 92 -1.39 12.68 1.41
C GLY A 92 -2.53 11.76 1.01
N GLY A 93 -3.25 12.12 -0.06
CA GLY A 93 -4.35 11.32 -0.58
C GLY A 93 -3.96 9.90 -1.00
N TYR A 94 -2.73 9.69 -1.47
CA TYR A 94 -2.24 8.35 -1.81
C TYR A 94 -1.94 7.53 -0.54
N LEU A 95 -1.40 8.16 0.50
CA LEU A 95 -1.18 7.50 1.80
C LEU A 95 -2.50 7.03 2.41
N VAL A 96 -3.56 7.85 2.32
CA VAL A 96 -4.91 7.44 2.73
C VAL A 96 -5.47 6.36 1.80
N GLY A 97 -5.30 6.55 0.49
CA GLY A 97 -5.74 5.64 -0.57
C GLY A 97 -5.18 4.23 -0.43
N PHE A 98 -3.95 4.09 0.08
CA PHE A 98 -3.31 2.81 0.32
C PHE A 98 -4.00 1.97 1.41
N VAL A 99 -4.73 2.58 2.35
CA VAL A 99 -5.57 1.83 3.31
C VAL A 99 -6.69 1.10 2.55
N PHE A 100 -7.31 1.76 1.58
CA PHE A 100 -8.34 1.15 0.75
C PHE A 100 -7.75 0.12 -0.21
N LEU A 101 -6.53 0.34 -0.70
CA LEU A 101 -5.81 -0.65 -1.49
C LEU A 101 -5.64 -1.97 -0.73
N THR A 102 -5.19 -1.93 0.53
CA THR A 102 -5.02 -3.16 1.33
C THR A 102 -6.34 -3.87 1.61
N VAL A 103 -7.42 -3.11 1.81
CA VAL A 103 -8.76 -3.68 2.01
C VAL A 103 -9.26 -4.36 0.73
N ILE A 104 -9.23 -3.67 -0.41
CA ILE A 104 -9.77 -4.19 -1.67
C ILE A 104 -8.91 -5.34 -2.19
N ALA A 105 -7.59 -5.15 -2.30
CA ALA A 105 -6.70 -6.20 -2.80
C ALA A 105 -6.68 -7.40 -1.84
N GLY A 106 -6.68 -7.14 -0.52
CA GLY A 106 -6.78 -8.16 0.51
C GLY A 106 -8.04 -9.02 0.37
N PHE A 107 -9.19 -8.37 0.20
CA PHE A 107 -10.47 -9.07 0.06
C PHE A 107 -10.44 -10.05 -1.11
N PHE A 108 -9.96 -9.62 -2.26
CA PHE A 108 -9.88 -10.48 -3.45
C PHE A 108 -8.92 -11.66 -3.26
N VAL A 109 -7.73 -11.40 -2.70
CA VAL A 109 -6.72 -12.44 -2.43
C VAL A 109 -7.20 -13.48 -1.41
N GLU A 110 -7.98 -13.03 -0.42
CA GLU A 110 -8.46 -13.86 0.68
C GLU A 110 -9.71 -14.67 0.30
N HIS A 111 -10.63 -14.07 -0.46
CA HIS A 111 -11.90 -14.68 -0.84
C HIS A 111 -11.75 -15.62 -2.05
N PHE A 112 -10.93 -15.25 -3.04
CA PHE A 112 -10.71 -16.04 -4.26
C PHE A 112 -9.38 -16.81 -4.24
N LYS A 113 -9.17 -17.60 -3.18
CA LYS A 113 -7.91 -18.32 -2.94
C LYS A 113 -7.49 -19.16 -4.15
N GLY A 114 -6.23 -19.04 -4.54
CA GLY A 114 -5.65 -19.80 -5.66
C GLY A 114 -6.00 -19.27 -7.05
N LYS A 115 -6.90 -18.28 -7.18
CA LYS A 115 -7.25 -17.68 -8.47
C LYS A 115 -6.47 -16.38 -8.68
N LEU A 116 -5.34 -16.48 -9.39
CA LEU A 116 -4.43 -15.34 -9.58
C LEU A 116 -5.08 -14.16 -10.32
N SER A 117 -6.00 -14.43 -11.25
CA SER A 117 -6.76 -13.40 -11.96
C SER A 117 -7.54 -12.47 -11.03
N PHE A 118 -8.14 -13.02 -9.97
CA PHE A 118 -8.85 -12.23 -8.96
C PHE A 118 -7.89 -11.43 -8.09
N ALA A 119 -6.70 -11.94 -7.79
CA ALA A 119 -5.66 -11.18 -7.10
C ALA A 119 -5.22 -9.96 -7.93
N VAL A 120 -4.95 -10.15 -9.22
CA VAL A 120 -4.64 -9.05 -10.16
C VAL A 120 -5.78 -8.04 -10.18
N LEU A 121 -7.02 -8.50 -10.34
CA LEU A 121 -8.21 -7.62 -10.35
C LEU A 121 -8.32 -6.81 -9.07
N GLY A 122 -8.16 -7.43 -7.90
CA GLY A 122 -8.20 -6.75 -6.60
C GLY A 122 -7.09 -5.72 -6.44
N MET A 123 -5.87 -6.03 -6.89
CA MET A 123 -4.75 -5.08 -6.86
C MET A 123 -4.99 -3.89 -7.79
N VAL A 124 -5.48 -4.13 -9.02
CA VAL A 124 -5.83 -3.06 -9.96
C VAL A 124 -6.95 -2.18 -9.40
N LEU A 125 -8.04 -2.77 -8.90
CA LEU A 125 -9.14 -2.01 -8.30
C LEU A 125 -8.70 -1.22 -7.06
N GLY A 126 -7.91 -1.84 -6.19
CA GLY A 126 -7.32 -1.15 -5.03
C GLY A 126 -6.41 0.02 -5.43
N THR A 127 -5.65 -0.13 -6.51
CA THR A 127 -4.80 0.94 -7.06
C THR A 127 -5.63 2.06 -7.64
N ILE A 128 -6.71 1.75 -8.38
CA ILE A 128 -7.64 2.75 -8.93
C ILE A 128 -8.25 3.57 -7.79
N VAL A 129 -8.72 2.92 -6.72
CA VAL A 129 -9.26 3.63 -5.56
C VAL A 129 -8.19 4.48 -4.88
N CYS A 130 -6.96 3.96 -4.72
CA CYS A 130 -5.85 4.75 -4.20
C CYS A 130 -5.59 6.01 -5.04
N TYR A 131 -5.53 5.86 -6.36
CA TYR A 131 -5.37 6.98 -7.29
C TYR A 131 -6.53 7.95 -7.26
N LEU A 132 -7.76 7.52 -7.00
CA LEU A 132 -8.89 8.43 -6.84
C LEU A 132 -8.67 9.37 -5.65
N PHE A 133 -8.38 8.82 -4.47
CA PHE A 133 -8.07 9.63 -3.28
C PHE A 133 -6.82 10.50 -3.49
N GLY A 134 -5.77 9.92 -4.08
CA GLY A 134 -4.54 10.62 -4.40
C GLY A 134 -4.75 11.80 -5.35
N THR A 135 -5.48 11.59 -6.44
CA THR A 135 -5.72 12.62 -7.46
C THR A 135 -6.60 13.74 -6.94
N ILE A 136 -7.68 13.42 -6.20
CA ILE A 136 -8.56 14.44 -5.59
C ILE A 136 -7.73 15.32 -4.65
N TRP A 137 -6.96 14.70 -3.75
CA TRP A 137 -6.09 15.42 -2.82
C TRP A 137 -5.04 16.27 -3.52
N LEU A 138 -4.32 15.67 -4.48
CA LEU A 138 -3.26 16.33 -5.24
C LEU A 138 -3.79 17.54 -6.00
N SER A 139 -4.96 17.40 -6.63
CA SER A 139 -5.60 18.47 -7.39
C SER A 139 -5.94 19.66 -6.49
N MET A 140 -6.45 19.39 -5.28
CA MET A 140 -6.71 20.45 -4.28
C MET A 140 -5.41 21.10 -3.80
N GLN A 141 -4.37 20.30 -3.52
CA GLN A 141 -3.10 20.82 -3.00
C GLN A 141 -2.35 21.70 -4.02
N LEU A 142 -2.47 21.37 -5.30
CA LEU A 142 -1.82 22.09 -6.41
C LEU A 142 -2.72 23.16 -7.04
N ASN A 143 -4.00 23.26 -6.64
CA ASN A 143 -5.01 24.12 -7.27
C ASN A 143 -5.12 23.89 -8.80
N ILE A 144 -5.12 22.63 -9.22
CA ILE A 144 -5.26 22.22 -10.62
C ILE A 144 -6.55 21.43 -10.85
N GLY A 145 -7.01 21.37 -12.11
CA GLY A 145 -8.15 20.55 -12.47
C GLY A 145 -7.86 19.05 -12.36
N PHE A 146 -8.91 18.24 -12.15
CA PHE A 146 -8.81 16.79 -11.95
C PHE A 146 -8.04 16.06 -13.08
N VAL A 147 -8.28 16.46 -14.34
CA VAL A 147 -7.60 15.86 -15.51
C VAL A 147 -6.10 16.15 -15.50
N ALA A 148 -5.69 17.37 -15.11
CA ALA A 148 -4.28 17.70 -14.93
C ALA A 148 -3.69 16.90 -13.76
N GLY A 149 -4.46 16.72 -12.67
CA GLY A 149 -4.12 15.85 -11.55
C GLY A 149 -3.84 14.40 -11.98
N LEU A 150 -4.66 13.82 -12.86
CA LEU A 150 -4.40 12.49 -13.44
C LEU A 150 -3.09 12.46 -14.24
N GLY A 151 -2.82 13.53 -14.99
CA GLY A 151 -1.60 13.69 -15.80
C GLY A 151 -0.31 13.62 -14.97
N VAL A 152 -0.28 14.28 -13.82
CA VAL A 152 0.91 14.29 -12.95
C VAL A 152 0.88 13.21 -11.87
N GLY A 153 -0.30 12.71 -11.50
CA GLY A 153 -0.51 11.87 -10.33
C GLY A 153 -0.88 10.42 -10.60
N VAL A 154 -1.15 10.04 -11.85
CA VAL A 154 -1.62 8.69 -12.21
C VAL A 154 -0.88 8.14 -13.43
N PHE A 155 -1.00 8.78 -14.59
CA PHE A 155 -0.50 8.23 -15.85
C PHE A 155 0.99 7.84 -15.85
N PRO A 156 1.91 8.63 -15.24
CA PRO A 156 3.32 8.28 -15.18
C PRO A 156 3.63 7.01 -14.37
N TYR A 157 2.75 6.63 -13.44
CA TYR A 157 2.98 5.55 -12.48
C TYR A 157 2.41 4.20 -12.94
N ILE A 158 1.45 4.22 -13.87
CA ILE A 158 0.77 3.01 -14.37
C ILE A 158 1.77 1.94 -14.84
N PRO A 159 2.78 2.23 -15.69
CA PRO A 159 3.70 1.19 -16.16
C PRO A 159 4.44 0.51 -14.99
N GLY A 160 4.95 1.31 -14.05
CA GLY A 160 5.67 0.79 -12.88
C GLY A 160 4.76 -0.01 -11.96
N ASP A 161 3.52 0.41 -11.79
CA ASP A 161 2.57 -0.29 -10.91
C ASP A 161 2.07 -1.61 -11.53
N LEU A 162 1.90 -1.68 -12.86
CA LEU A 162 1.63 -2.95 -13.56
C LEU A 162 2.77 -3.94 -13.38
N VAL A 163 4.04 -3.49 -13.47
CA VAL A 163 5.21 -4.33 -13.21
C VAL A 163 5.20 -4.83 -11.76
N LYS A 164 4.91 -3.96 -10.78
CA LYS A 164 4.82 -4.35 -9.36
C LYS A 164 3.71 -5.37 -9.11
N ILE A 165 2.54 -5.20 -9.73
CA ILE A 165 1.43 -6.14 -9.62
C ILE A 165 1.83 -7.50 -10.21
N ALA A 166 2.48 -7.51 -11.38
CA ALA A 166 2.97 -8.74 -12.00
C ALA A 166 3.98 -9.47 -11.09
N ILE A 167 4.97 -8.74 -10.55
CA ILE A 167 5.95 -9.26 -9.59
C ILE A 167 5.23 -9.83 -8.36
N ALA A 168 4.30 -9.09 -7.78
CA ALA A 168 3.55 -9.52 -6.61
C ALA A 168 2.73 -10.78 -6.88
N CYS A 169 2.11 -10.89 -8.05
CA CYS A 169 1.31 -12.06 -8.43
C CYS A 169 2.16 -13.31 -8.69
N ILE A 170 3.37 -13.16 -9.23
CA ILE A 170 4.29 -14.28 -9.48
C ILE A 170 4.93 -14.78 -8.18
N ILE A 171 5.34 -13.86 -7.30
CA ILE A 171 6.15 -14.15 -6.12
C ILE A 171 5.31 -14.30 -4.85
N GLY A 172 4.25 -13.50 -4.69
CA GLY A 172 3.41 -13.44 -3.49
C GLY A 172 2.83 -14.78 -3.04
N PRO A 173 2.27 -15.62 -3.93
CA PRO A 173 1.80 -16.95 -3.56
C PRO A 173 2.93 -17.87 -3.04
N LYS A 174 4.15 -17.73 -3.56
CA LYS A 174 5.32 -18.51 -3.10
C LYS A 174 5.74 -18.07 -1.70
N ILE A 175 5.80 -16.75 -1.45
CA ILE A 175 6.09 -16.20 -0.12
C ILE A 175 5.04 -16.67 0.90
N ARG A 176 3.75 -16.59 0.56
CA ARG A 176 2.68 -17.06 1.45
C ARG A 176 2.87 -18.50 1.87
N ARG A 177 3.20 -19.40 0.93
CA ARG A 177 3.44 -20.83 1.23
C ARG A 177 4.69 -21.06 2.09
N ALA A 178 5.72 -20.22 1.94
CA ALA A 178 6.94 -20.34 2.73
C ALA A 178 6.73 -19.87 4.18
N VAL A 179 5.96 -18.80 4.37
CA VAL A 179 5.86 -18.09 5.66
C VAL A 179 4.63 -18.47 6.48
N VAL A 180 3.51 -18.80 5.84
CA VAL A 180 2.20 -19.05 6.49
C VAL A 180 1.92 -20.55 6.66
N ARG A 181 2.97 -21.38 6.77
CA ARG A 181 2.83 -22.81 7.05
C ARG A 181 2.04 -23.09 8.33
#